data_AF-X1I611-F1
#
_entry.id   AF-X1I611-F1
#
_cell.length_a   1.000
_cell.length_b   1.000
_cell.length_c   1.000
_cell.angle_alpha   90.00
_cell.angle_beta   90.00
_cell.angle_gamma   90.00
#
_symmetry.space_group_name_H-M   'P 1'
#
loop_
_entity.id
_entity.type
_entity.pdbx_description
1 polymer ?
#
loop_
_entity_poly.entity_id
_entity_poly.type
_entity_poly.pdbx_seq_one_letter_code
_entity_poly.pdbx_strand_id
1 'polypeptide(L)'
;SGEEWLKEKIEQLKGGLTQLDSFQSARDAEAEGHFKRAADLYGKALAAGPREDIVVKRACCLIRAGNHKEAAKALEDLQAIFPQGEQWQAEMLSDQSLKYDYGFALAGAGRYYDCLNIWDYIESIDSGFSDQKEFVRNLLEADLYQRFNNGEDYKRIFEEGRYLQDLIERDSVGDLVKHCKYALIDRLWEEERYEDIRELLIPYPEQMDAHLLALYAKTFFKIAELSAEHLTGLRMFWLSAMYDSEIVKEFSARNEVRGEVQKILILEAEELIKKYD
;
A
#
# COMPACT_ATOMS: atom_id res chain seq x y z
N SER A 1 13.13 50.79 29.87
CA SER A 1 12.28 49.80 29.17
C SER A 1 11.84 50.18 27.75
N GLY A 2 12.36 51.24 27.12
CA GLY A 2 11.98 51.62 25.74
C GLY A 2 12.91 51.12 24.63
N GLU A 3 14.09 50.60 24.95
CA GLU A 3 15.09 50.21 23.95
C GLU A 3 15.01 48.73 23.53
N GLU A 4 14.44 47.89 24.38
CA GLU A 4 14.39 46.44 24.19
C GLU A 4 13.39 46.05 23.10
N TRP A 5 12.21 46.70 23.08
CA TRP A 5 11.22 46.51 22.01
C TRP A 5 11.72 47.01 20.64
N LEU A 6 12.59 48.04 20.61
CA LEU A 6 13.19 48.54 19.36
C LEU A 6 14.23 47.57 18.81
N LYS A 7 15.07 46.99 19.69
CA LYS A 7 16.01 45.94 19.29
C LYS A 7 15.29 44.72 18.76
N GLU A 8 14.22 44.29 19.45
CA GLU A 8 13.38 43.17 19.00
C GLU A 8 12.71 43.45 17.65
N LYS A 9 12.18 44.67 17.45
CA LYS A 9 11.59 45.09 16.16
C LYS A 9 12.61 45.11 15.02
N ILE A 10 13.83 45.59 15.30
CA ILE A 10 14.92 45.63 14.31
C ILE A 10 15.36 44.22 13.92
N GLU A 11 15.51 43.31 14.88
CA GLU A 11 15.87 41.91 14.60
C GLU A 11 14.75 41.18 13.85
N GLN A 12 13.48 41.44 14.18
CA GLN A 12 12.34 40.93 13.40
C GLN A 12 12.35 41.46 11.95
N LEU A 13 12.62 42.75 11.75
CA LEU A 13 12.67 43.35 10.40
C LEU A 13 13.88 42.85 9.58
N LYS A 14 15.05 42.70 10.20
CA LYS A 14 16.23 42.10 9.54
C LYS A 14 15.97 40.64 9.18
N GLY A 15 15.36 39.88 10.08
CA GLY A 15 14.91 38.51 9.81
C GLY A 15 13.95 38.46 8.61
N GLY A 16 12.95 39.34 8.56
CA GLY A 16 12.04 39.46 7.42
C GLY A 16 12.72 39.84 6.10
N LEU A 17 13.70 40.76 6.13
CA LEU A 17 14.44 41.20 4.95
C LEU A 17 15.31 40.07 4.37
N THR A 18 16.05 39.37 5.24
CA THR A 18 16.88 38.22 4.82
C THR A 18 16.07 37.06 4.27
N GLN A 19 14.84 36.84 4.75
CA GLN A 19 13.91 35.87 4.15
C GLN A 19 13.48 36.28 2.74
N LEU A 20 13.10 37.55 2.55
CA LEU A 20 12.71 38.09 1.24
C LEU A 20 13.85 37.99 0.22
N ASP A 21 15.08 38.30 0.63
CA ASP A 21 16.26 38.17 -0.23
C ASP A 21 16.55 36.70 -0.60
N SER A 22 16.34 35.77 0.34
CA SER A 22 16.48 34.34 0.08
C SER A 22 15.42 33.81 -0.89
N PHE A 23 14.18 34.31 -0.80
CA PHE A 23 13.11 33.94 -1.75
C PHE A 23 13.36 34.47 -3.14
N GLN A 24 13.78 35.73 -3.27
CA GLN A 24 14.09 36.31 -4.56
C GLN A 24 15.27 35.57 -5.22
N SER A 25 16.33 35.30 -4.44
CA SER A 25 17.47 34.52 -4.92
C SER A 25 17.09 33.11 -5.38
N ALA A 26 16.13 32.46 -4.70
CA ALA A 26 15.63 31.15 -5.11
C ALA A 26 14.87 31.21 -6.43
N ARG A 27 14.01 32.23 -6.61
CA ARG A 27 13.25 32.45 -7.87
C ARG A 27 14.17 32.78 -9.03
N ASP A 28 15.19 33.60 -8.81
CA ASP A 28 16.16 33.94 -9.86
C ASP A 28 16.95 32.70 -10.29
N ALA A 29 17.40 31.88 -9.33
CA ALA A 29 18.05 30.61 -9.63
C ALA A 29 17.13 29.61 -10.35
N GLU A 30 15.83 29.59 -10.04
CA GLU A 30 14.84 28.79 -10.77
C GLU A 30 14.68 29.27 -12.22
N ALA A 31 14.57 30.59 -12.44
CA ALA A 31 14.43 31.19 -13.76
C ALA A 31 15.68 30.97 -14.65
N GLU A 32 16.86 30.91 -14.03
CA GLU A 32 18.13 30.58 -14.69
C GLU A 32 18.32 29.07 -14.97
N GLY A 33 17.38 28.21 -14.52
CA GLY A 33 17.45 26.75 -14.69
C GLY A 33 18.40 26.05 -13.71
N HIS A 34 18.88 26.76 -12.68
CA HIS A 34 19.73 26.20 -11.63
C HIS A 34 18.90 25.52 -10.53
N PHE A 35 18.12 24.50 -10.89
CA PHE A 35 17.10 23.89 -10.02
C PHE A 35 17.64 23.35 -8.70
N LYS A 36 18.82 22.72 -8.68
CA LYS A 36 19.44 22.26 -7.42
C LYS A 36 19.72 23.43 -6.47
N ARG A 37 20.28 24.52 -7.00
CA ARG A 37 20.58 25.73 -6.24
C ARG A 37 19.30 26.42 -5.76
N ALA A 38 18.26 26.46 -6.59
CA ALA A 38 16.95 26.99 -6.23
C ALA A 38 16.34 26.19 -5.06
N ALA A 39 16.39 24.85 -5.12
CA ALA A 39 15.92 23.98 -4.04
C ALA A 39 16.65 24.21 -2.71
N ASP A 40 17.98 24.38 -2.74
CA ASP A 40 18.78 24.68 -1.56
C ASP A 40 18.40 26.05 -0.95
N LEU A 41 18.15 27.05 -1.80
CA LEU A 41 17.75 28.39 -1.37
C LEU A 41 16.32 28.40 -0.78
N TYR A 42 15.39 27.64 -1.37
CA TYR A 42 14.06 27.43 -0.77
C TYR A 42 14.16 26.68 0.56
N GLY A 43 15.03 25.68 0.67
CA GLY A 43 15.29 24.96 1.92
C GLY A 43 15.79 25.86 3.05
N LYS A 44 16.69 26.80 2.74
CA LYS A 44 17.16 27.81 3.70
C LYS A 44 16.04 28.76 4.11
N ALA A 45 15.18 29.15 3.19
CA ALA A 45 14.05 30.02 3.49
C ALA A 45 13.01 29.33 4.40
N LEU A 46 12.83 28.01 4.26
CA LEU A 46 11.94 27.22 5.13
C LEU A 46 12.44 27.09 6.57
N ALA A 47 13.75 27.18 6.82
CA ALA A 47 14.31 27.14 8.17
C ALA A 47 13.82 28.29 9.07
N ALA A 48 13.33 29.37 8.45
CA ALA A 48 12.83 30.55 9.14
C ALA A 48 11.29 30.53 9.35
N GLY A 49 10.62 29.49 8.85
CA GLY A 49 9.19 29.24 9.02
C GLY A 49 8.63 28.43 7.84
N PRO A 50 7.93 27.31 8.08
CA PRO A 50 7.35 26.52 7.00
C PRO A 50 6.25 27.32 6.29
N ARG A 51 6.30 27.35 4.96
CA ARG A 51 5.24 27.89 4.10
C ARG A 51 4.98 26.90 2.99
N GLU A 52 3.71 26.56 2.81
CA GLU A 52 3.28 25.53 1.87
C GLU A 52 3.77 25.80 0.43
N ASP A 53 3.56 27.02 -0.08
CA ASP A 53 3.94 27.44 -1.43
C ASP A 53 5.46 27.30 -1.67
N ILE A 54 6.26 27.49 -0.63
CA ILE A 54 7.72 27.39 -0.69
C ILE A 54 8.17 25.93 -0.67
N VAL A 55 7.51 25.07 0.11
CA VAL A 55 7.80 23.64 0.10
C VAL A 55 7.46 23.03 -1.26
N VAL A 56 6.32 23.40 -1.86
CA VAL A 56 5.94 22.96 -3.21
C VAL A 56 6.99 23.41 -4.24
N LYS A 57 7.38 24.69 -4.24
CA LYS A 57 8.42 25.19 -5.16
C LYS A 57 9.77 24.48 -4.98
N ARG A 58 10.15 24.21 -3.73
CA ARG A 58 11.33 23.40 -3.43
C ARG A 58 11.22 22.00 -4.04
N ALA A 59 10.08 21.33 -3.85
CA ALA A 59 9.85 20.00 -4.39
C ALA A 59 9.90 19.98 -5.93
N CYS A 60 9.23 20.92 -6.61
CA CYS A 60 9.30 21.06 -8.07
C CYS A 60 10.74 21.28 -8.55
N CYS A 61 11.53 22.11 -7.86
CA CYS A 61 12.95 22.29 -8.17
C CYS A 61 13.75 20.99 -7.97
N LEU A 62 13.49 20.23 -6.90
CA LEU A 62 14.14 18.93 -6.65
C LEU A 62 13.80 17.91 -7.74
N ILE A 63 12.54 17.87 -8.20
CA ILE A 63 12.10 17.01 -9.31
C ILE A 63 12.89 17.34 -10.59
N ARG A 64 12.94 18.62 -10.97
CA ARG A 64 13.66 19.07 -12.16
C ARG A 64 15.18 18.88 -12.04
N ALA A 65 15.70 18.85 -10.82
CA ALA A 65 17.11 18.52 -10.54
C ALA A 65 17.40 17.01 -10.51
N GLY A 66 16.39 16.14 -10.68
CA GLY A 66 16.53 14.68 -10.61
C GLY A 66 16.62 14.11 -9.20
N ASN A 67 16.41 14.92 -8.15
CA ASN A 67 16.45 14.46 -6.75
C ASN A 67 15.07 14.00 -6.28
N HIS A 68 14.57 12.93 -6.88
CA HIS A 68 13.20 12.44 -6.71
C HIS A 68 12.89 11.98 -5.29
N LYS A 69 13.84 11.34 -4.60
CA LYS A 69 13.65 10.88 -3.21
C LYS A 69 13.43 12.04 -2.24
N GLU A 70 14.24 13.09 -2.35
CA GLU A 70 14.06 14.28 -1.50
C GLU A 70 12.81 15.08 -1.88
N ALA A 71 12.44 15.11 -3.16
CA ALA A 71 11.21 15.74 -3.61
C ALA A 71 9.97 15.05 -3.03
N ALA A 72 9.90 13.71 -3.15
CA ALA A 72 8.80 12.92 -2.61
C ALA A 72 8.67 13.14 -1.09
N LYS A 73 9.79 13.07 -0.36
CA LYS A 73 9.81 13.33 1.08
C LYS A 73 9.32 14.74 1.43
N ALA A 74 9.74 15.76 0.68
CA ALA A 74 9.31 17.14 0.93
C ALA A 74 7.79 17.32 0.76
N LEU A 75 7.17 16.60 -0.19
CA LEU A 75 5.74 16.61 -0.42
C LEU A 75 4.97 15.76 0.62
N GLU A 76 5.56 14.68 1.12
CA GLU A 76 5.00 13.91 2.25
C GLU A 76 5.03 14.68 3.57
N ASP A 77 6.15 15.34 3.85
CA ASP A 77 6.34 16.13 5.07
C ASP A 77 5.33 17.29 5.16
N LEU A 78 4.80 17.79 4.02
CA LEU A 78 3.72 18.78 4.03
C LEU A 78 2.50 18.33 4.83
N GLN A 79 2.13 17.05 4.71
CA GLN A 79 1.00 16.48 5.43
C GLN A 79 1.21 16.50 6.95
N ALA A 80 2.45 16.28 7.40
CA ALA A 80 2.82 16.29 8.81
C ALA A 80 2.93 17.73 9.37
N ILE A 81 3.37 18.68 8.56
CA ILE A 81 3.58 20.08 8.95
C ILE A 81 2.25 20.86 9.01
N PHE A 82 1.28 20.50 8.17
CA PHE A 82 -0.03 21.16 8.10
C PHE A 82 -1.21 20.20 8.40
N PRO A 83 -1.33 19.69 9.64
CA PRO A 83 -2.27 18.61 10.01
C PRO A 83 -3.75 19.02 10.15
N GLN A 84 -4.12 20.31 9.96
CA GLN A 84 -5.55 20.70 9.86
C GLN A 84 -6.16 20.36 8.47
N GLY A 85 -5.62 19.32 7.84
CA GLY A 85 -5.59 19.09 6.40
C GLY A 85 -6.56 18.04 5.87
N GLU A 86 -7.84 18.10 6.23
CA GLU A 86 -8.89 17.54 5.36
C GLU A 86 -9.06 18.41 4.11
N GLN A 87 -8.93 19.74 4.28
CA GLN A 87 -9.04 20.69 3.19
C GLN A 87 -7.78 20.72 2.31
N TRP A 88 -6.59 20.46 2.89
CA TRP A 88 -5.34 20.40 2.12
C TRP A 88 -5.20 19.13 1.29
N GLN A 89 -5.60 17.95 1.81
CA GLN A 89 -5.72 16.78 0.94
C GLN A 89 -6.69 17.08 -0.20
N ALA A 90 -7.87 17.66 0.06
CA ALA A 90 -8.82 18.00 -0.98
C ALA A 90 -8.31 19.05 -2.00
N GLU A 91 -7.57 20.08 -1.56
CA GLU A 91 -7.04 21.17 -2.41
C GLU A 91 -5.76 20.76 -3.16
N MET A 92 -4.82 20.04 -2.52
CA MET A 92 -3.68 19.41 -3.19
C MET A 92 -4.15 18.34 -4.18
N LEU A 93 -5.21 17.58 -3.84
CA LEU A 93 -5.90 16.66 -4.75
C LEU A 93 -6.80 17.39 -5.77
N SER A 94 -6.89 18.72 -5.76
CA SER A 94 -7.57 19.47 -6.83
C SER A 94 -6.60 19.96 -7.90
N ASP A 95 -5.32 20.18 -7.55
CA ASP A 95 -4.28 20.57 -8.51
C ASP A 95 -3.72 19.34 -9.22
N GLN A 96 -4.20 19.12 -10.44
CA GLN A 96 -3.74 18.03 -11.31
C GLN A 96 -2.24 18.12 -11.63
N SER A 97 -1.67 19.33 -11.71
CA SER A 97 -0.24 19.52 -11.98
C SER A 97 0.60 19.06 -10.79
N LEU A 98 0.16 19.36 -9.57
CA LEU A 98 0.87 18.95 -8.37
C LEU A 98 0.78 17.43 -8.15
N LYS A 99 -0.38 16.82 -8.42
CA LYS A 99 -0.51 15.34 -8.42
C LYS A 99 0.45 14.70 -9.42
N TYR A 100 0.54 15.27 -10.61
CA TYR A 100 1.43 14.78 -11.65
C TYR A 100 2.89 14.81 -11.16
N ASP A 101 3.35 15.97 -10.70
CA ASP A 101 4.72 16.18 -10.20
C ASP A 101 5.03 15.27 -9.00
N TYR A 102 4.07 15.10 -8.08
CA TYR A 102 4.24 14.23 -6.92
C TYR A 102 4.37 12.76 -7.33
N GLY A 103 3.46 12.26 -8.18
CA GLY A 103 3.57 10.89 -8.70
C GLY A 103 4.86 10.70 -9.50
N PHE A 104 5.29 11.67 -10.30
CA PHE A 104 6.57 11.62 -11.01
C PHE A 104 7.77 11.52 -10.06
N ALA A 105 7.75 12.26 -8.94
CA ALA A 105 8.75 12.14 -7.89
C ALA A 105 8.74 10.75 -7.22
N LEU A 106 7.55 10.19 -6.96
CA LEU A 106 7.40 8.84 -6.39
C LEU A 106 7.94 7.78 -7.35
N ALA A 107 7.60 7.85 -8.64
CA ALA A 107 8.14 6.94 -9.66
C ALA A 107 9.67 7.03 -9.76
N GLY A 108 10.23 8.25 -9.80
CA GLY A 108 11.68 8.46 -9.81
C GLY A 108 12.38 8.00 -8.52
N ALA A 109 11.66 7.86 -7.42
CA ALA A 109 12.15 7.30 -6.16
C ALA A 109 12.04 5.76 -6.08
N GLY A 110 11.45 5.10 -7.09
CA GLY A 110 11.17 3.66 -7.10
C GLY A 110 9.88 3.26 -6.39
N ARG A 111 9.00 4.22 -6.06
CA ARG A 111 7.74 4.01 -5.36
C ARG A 111 6.58 3.98 -6.36
N TYR A 112 6.58 2.96 -7.20
CA TYR A 112 5.67 2.88 -8.35
C TYR A 112 4.21 2.71 -7.97
N TYR A 113 3.91 1.88 -6.96
CA TYR A 113 2.55 1.70 -6.46
C TYR A 113 1.96 3.00 -5.91
N ASP A 114 2.73 3.72 -5.09
CA ASP A 114 2.31 5.02 -4.53
C ASP A 114 2.09 6.07 -5.63
N CYS A 115 2.97 6.10 -6.64
CA CYS A 115 2.79 6.95 -7.82
C CYS A 115 1.46 6.69 -8.51
N LEU A 116 1.16 5.41 -8.78
CA LEU A 116 -0.04 5.02 -9.52
C LEU A 116 -1.31 5.35 -8.73
N ASN A 117 -1.31 5.12 -7.41
CA ASN A 117 -2.42 5.55 -6.55
C ASN A 117 -2.69 7.06 -6.63
N ILE A 118 -1.66 7.89 -6.67
CA ILE A 118 -1.83 9.35 -6.84
C ILE A 118 -2.34 9.69 -8.25
N TRP A 119 -1.79 9.04 -9.27
CA TRP A 119 -2.12 9.28 -10.68
C TRP A 119 -3.49 8.75 -11.10
N ASP A 120 -4.07 7.79 -10.39
CA ASP A 120 -5.44 7.30 -10.64
C ASP A 120 -6.50 8.36 -10.35
N TYR A 121 -6.18 9.37 -9.52
CA TYR A 121 -7.04 10.54 -9.30
C TYR A 121 -6.85 11.66 -10.34
N ILE A 122 -6.02 11.44 -11.37
CA ILE A 122 -5.83 12.38 -12.48
C ILE A 122 -6.73 11.97 -13.64
N GLU A 123 -7.82 12.71 -13.81
CA GLU A 123 -8.68 12.61 -14.98
C GLU A 123 -8.01 13.33 -16.16
N SER A 124 -7.38 12.57 -17.04
CA SER A 124 -6.77 13.09 -18.26
C SER A 124 -7.11 12.20 -19.45
N ILE A 125 -7.44 12.85 -20.57
CA ILE A 125 -7.65 12.21 -21.88
C ILE A 125 -6.38 12.19 -22.73
N ASP A 126 -5.27 12.69 -22.19
CA ASP A 126 -3.98 12.73 -22.87
C ASP A 126 -3.40 11.32 -23.02
N SER A 127 -3.07 10.94 -24.26
CA SER A 127 -2.49 9.63 -24.54
C SER A 127 -1.08 9.50 -23.98
N GLY A 128 -0.30 10.59 -23.95
CA GLY A 128 1.04 10.59 -23.38
C GLY A 128 1.04 10.28 -21.88
N PHE A 129 0.09 10.83 -21.13
CA PHE A 129 -0.08 10.48 -19.71
C PHE A 129 -0.53 9.03 -19.52
N SER A 130 -1.37 8.51 -20.42
CA SER A 130 -1.76 7.10 -20.39
C SER A 130 -0.56 6.17 -20.63
N ASP A 131 0.31 6.51 -21.59
CA ASP A 131 1.55 5.79 -21.87
C ASP A 131 2.52 5.84 -20.67
N GLN A 132 2.59 6.97 -19.98
CA GLN A 132 3.39 7.11 -18.76
C GLN A 132 2.87 6.24 -17.61
N LYS A 133 1.55 6.20 -17.37
CA LYS A 133 0.95 5.29 -16.39
C LYS A 133 1.30 3.84 -16.71
N GLU A 134 1.19 3.47 -17.98
CA GLU A 134 1.53 2.12 -18.44
C GLU A 134 3.01 1.78 -18.25
N PHE A 135 3.89 2.74 -18.51
CA PHE A 135 5.32 2.59 -18.24
C PHE A 135 5.59 2.37 -16.74
N VAL A 136 4.95 3.12 -15.84
CA VAL A 136 5.09 2.94 -14.39
C VAL A 136 4.53 1.60 -13.93
N ARG A 137 3.43 1.11 -14.51
CA ARG A 137 2.91 -0.25 -14.21
C ARG A 137 3.90 -1.34 -14.59
N ASN A 138 4.55 -1.22 -15.75
CA ASN A 138 5.61 -2.17 -16.15
C ASN A 138 6.80 -2.13 -15.17
N LEU A 139 7.17 -0.95 -14.66
CA LEU A 139 8.20 -0.82 -13.64
C LEU A 139 7.78 -1.46 -12.31
N LEU A 140 6.52 -1.28 -11.89
CA LEU A 140 5.98 -1.92 -10.70
C LEU A 140 6.01 -3.45 -10.84
N GLU A 141 5.57 -4.00 -11.97
CA GLU A 141 5.60 -5.44 -12.21
C GLU A 141 7.03 -6.01 -12.11
N ALA A 142 7.99 -5.37 -12.78
CA ALA A 142 9.40 -5.79 -12.70
C ALA A 142 9.95 -5.73 -11.26
N ASP A 143 9.60 -4.69 -10.51
CA ASP A 143 10.00 -4.53 -9.12
C ASP A 143 9.37 -5.58 -8.18
N LEU A 144 8.10 -5.96 -8.42
CA LEU A 144 7.43 -7.03 -7.68
C LEU A 144 8.12 -8.37 -7.88
N TYR A 145 8.44 -8.75 -9.11
CA TYR A 145 9.19 -9.98 -9.38
C TYR A 145 10.59 -9.96 -8.77
N GLN A 146 11.27 -8.81 -8.79
CA GLN A 146 12.57 -8.66 -8.16
C GLN A 146 12.50 -8.88 -6.65
N ARG A 147 11.55 -8.21 -5.95
CA ARG A 147 11.35 -8.38 -4.50
C ARG A 147 10.93 -9.81 -4.15
N PHE A 148 10.07 -10.42 -4.97
CA PHE A 148 9.66 -11.80 -4.80
C PHE A 148 10.83 -12.77 -4.87
N ASN A 149 11.69 -12.63 -5.88
CA ASN A 149 12.89 -13.48 -6.04
C ASN A 149 13.89 -13.31 -4.89
N ASN A 150 13.88 -12.16 -4.21
CA ASN A 150 14.69 -11.90 -3.03
C ASN A 150 14.05 -12.42 -1.73
N GLY A 151 12.82 -12.92 -1.77
CA GLY A 151 12.06 -13.37 -0.60
C GLY A 151 11.63 -12.23 0.33
N GLU A 152 11.42 -11.03 -0.21
CA GLU A 152 11.10 -9.83 0.57
C GLU A 152 9.58 -9.58 0.61
N ASP A 153 9.05 -9.26 1.80
CA ASP A 153 7.73 -8.65 2.04
C ASP A 153 6.55 -9.16 1.17
N TYR A 154 6.22 -10.45 1.30
CA TYR A 154 5.09 -11.08 0.57
C TYR A 154 3.76 -10.37 0.76
N LYS A 155 3.53 -9.73 1.92
CA LYS A 155 2.30 -8.99 2.18
C LYS A 155 2.19 -7.79 1.23
N ARG A 156 3.25 -6.98 1.17
CA ARG A 156 3.29 -5.82 0.28
C ARG A 156 3.24 -6.23 -1.19
N ILE A 157 3.94 -7.30 -1.57
CA ILE A 157 3.88 -7.82 -2.95
C ILE A 157 2.45 -8.27 -3.29
N PHE A 158 1.76 -8.94 -2.38
CA PHE A 158 0.37 -9.34 -2.58
C PHE A 158 -0.57 -8.14 -2.79
N GLU A 159 -0.47 -7.11 -1.93
CA GLU A 159 -1.31 -5.91 -2.02
C GLU A 159 -1.09 -5.14 -3.32
N GLU A 160 0.17 -4.89 -3.68
CA GLU A 160 0.54 -4.15 -4.89
C GLU A 160 0.31 -4.95 -6.17
N GLY A 161 0.50 -6.27 -6.13
CA GLY A 161 0.22 -7.17 -7.25
C GLY A 161 -1.28 -7.28 -7.54
N ARG A 162 -2.12 -7.34 -6.50
CA ARG A 162 -3.59 -7.34 -6.66
C ARG A 162 -4.07 -6.07 -7.35
N TYR A 163 -3.52 -4.92 -6.99
CA TYR A 163 -3.81 -3.65 -7.67
C TYR A 163 -3.53 -3.72 -9.18
N LEU A 164 -2.41 -4.32 -9.60
CA LEU A 164 -2.12 -4.50 -11.03
C LEU A 164 -3.08 -5.48 -11.72
N GLN A 165 -3.47 -6.55 -11.02
CA GLN A 165 -4.40 -7.54 -11.54
C GLN A 165 -5.78 -6.94 -11.80
N ASP A 166 -6.29 -6.12 -10.87
CA ASP A 166 -7.62 -5.51 -10.93
C ASP A 166 -7.76 -4.47 -12.06
N LEU A 167 -6.66 -3.86 -12.51
CA LEU A 167 -6.69 -2.75 -13.48
C LEU A 167 -6.62 -3.18 -14.95
N ILE A 168 -6.02 -4.33 -15.30
CA ILE A 168 -5.66 -4.64 -16.71
C ILE A 168 -5.95 -6.10 -17.12
N GLU A 169 -6.54 -6.97 -16.29
CA GLU A 169 -6.56 -8.42 -16.59
C GLU A 169 -5.15 -8.93 -16.96
N ARG A 170 -4.12 -8.40 -16.29
CA ARG A 170 -2.74 -8.83 -16.48
C ARG A 170 -2.56 -10.19 -15.82
N ASP A 171 -2.85 -11.23 -16.59
CA ASP A 171 -2.62 -12.62 -16.19
C ASP A 171 -1.17 -12.88 -15.77
N SER A 172 -0.21 -12.07 -16.26
CA SER A 172 1.20 -12.22 -15.93
C SER A 172 1.46 -12.20 -14.42
N VAL A 173 0.81 -11.31 -13.67
CA VAL A 173 1.03 -11.14 -12.22
C VAL A 173 0.16 -12.10 -11.39
N GLY A 174 -0.79 -12.81 -11.99
CA GLY A 174 -1.76 -13.64 -11.29
C GLY A 174 -1.12 -14.76 -10.46
N ASP A 175 -0.14 -15.46 -11.02
CA ASP A 175 0.58 -16.53 -10.32
C ASP A 175 1.41 -15.98 -9.15
N LEU A 176 2.00 -14.79 -9.33
CA LEU A 176 2.75 -14.10 -8.27
C LEU A 176 1.85 -13.74 -7.10
N VAL A 177 0.69 -13.12 -7.38
CA VAL A 177 -0.32 -12.75 -6.37
C VAL A 177 -0.81 -14.00 -5.64
N LYS A 178 -1.13 -15.07 -6.38
CA LYS A 178 -1.59 -16.34 -5.81
C LYS A 178 -0.54 -16.96 -4.90
N HIS A 179 0.73 -16.97 -5.31
CA HIS A 179 1.81 -17.48 -4.47
C HIS A 179 1.98 -16.65 -3.19
N CYS A 180 2.06 -15.32 -3.32
CA CYS A 180 2.21 -14.44 -2.17
C CYS A 180 1.04 -14.55 -1.19
N LYS A 181 -0.18 -14.73 -1.71
CA LYS A 181 -1.37 -15.02 -0.89
C LYS A 181 -1.20 -16.27 -0.05
N TYR A 182 -0.77 -17.38 -0.62
CA TYR A 182 -0.58 -18.63 0.15
C TYR A 182 0.59 -18.54 1.13
N ALA A 183 1.71 -17.91 0.74
CA ALA A 183 2.82 -17.67 1.65
C ALA A 183 2.40 -16.80 2.86
N LEU A 184 1.52 -15.82 2.64
CA LEU A 184 0.94 -15.01 3.71
C LEU A 184 0.00 -15.84 4.59
N ILE A 185 -0.83 -16.71 4.01
CA ILE A 185 -1.71 -17.62 4.75
C ILE A 185 -0.90 -18.55 5.65
N ASP A 186 0.19 -19.13 5.16
CA ASP A 186 1.06 -20.01 5.96
C ASP A 186 1.61 -19.27 7.19
N ARG A 187 2.08 -18.03 7.00
CA ARG A 187 2.54 -17.20 8.12
C ARG A 187 1.42 -16.86 9.11
N LEU A 188 0.25 -16.45 8.61
CA LEU A 188 -0.90 -16.14 9.47
C LEU A 188 -1.40 -17.37 10.23
N TRP A 189 -1.23 -18.56 9.65
CA TRP A 189 -1.56 -19.82 10.30
C TRP A 189 -0.67 -20.08 11.52
N GLU A 190 0.64 -19.86 11.39
CA GLU A 190 1.59 -19.96 12.51
C GLU A 190 1.32 -18.93 13.61
N GLU A 191 0.82 -17.75 13.24
CA GLU A 191 0.43 -16.67 14.16
C GLU A 191 -0.98 -16.85 14.76
N GLU A 192 -1.69 -17.93 14.43
CA GLU A 192 -3.10 -18.21 14.81
C GLU A 192 -4.10 -17.10 14.41
N ARG A 193 -3.78 -16.35 13.36
CA ARG A 193 -4.56 -15.22 12.83
C ARG A 193 -5.60 -15.67 11.82
N TYR A 194 -6.52 -16.53 12.25
CA TYR A 194 -7.45 -17.22 11.35
C TYR A 194 -8.48 -16.30 10.68
N GLU A 195 -8.90 -15.22 11.34
CA GLU A 195 -9.80 -14.22 10.73
C GLU A 195 -9.15 -13.51 9.55
N ASP A 196 -7.88 -13.13 9.68
CA ASP A 196 -7.14 -12.51 8.58
C ASP A 196 -6.97 -13.50 7.40
N ILE A 197 -6.79 -14.79 7.69
CA ILE A 197 -6.80 -15.84 6.65
C ILE A 197 -8.16 -15.88 5.95
N ARG A 198 -9.26 -15.82 6.70
CA ARG A 198 -10.61 -15.78 6.13
C ARG A 198 -10.80 -14.57 5.21
N GLU A 199 -10.31 -13.39 5.60
CA GLU A 199 -10.39 -12.19 4.76
C GLU A 199 -9.64 -12.38 3.43
N LEU A 200 -8.46 -13.03 3.45
CA LEU A 200 -7.72 -13.36 2.23
C LEU A 200 -8.43 -14.39 1.36
N LEU A 201 -9.23 -15.27 1.96
CA LEU A 201 -10.00 -16.30 1.27
C LEU A 201 -11.36 -15.79 0.73
N ILE A 202 -11.71 -14.52 0.87
CA ILE A 202 -12.96 -13.99 0.30
C ILE A 202 -12.60 -13.04 -0.86
N PRO A 203 -13.34 -13.06 -2.00
CA PRO A 203 -14.52 -13.87 -2.30
C PRO A 203 -14.20 -15.35 -2.58
N TYR A 204 -15.24 -16.20 -2.50
CA TYR A 204 -15.10 -17.61 -2.83
C TYR A 204 -14.77 -17.79 -4.32
N PRO A 205 -13.85 -18.70 -4.66
CA PRO A 205 -13.53 -18.98 -6.04
C PRO A 205 -14.72 -19.62 -6.76
N GLU A 206 -14.84 -19.39 -8.07
CA GLU A 206 -15.85 -20.06 -8.90
C GLU A 206 -15.63 -21.58 -8.95
N GLN A 207 -14.37 -22.00 -8.90
CA GLN A 207 -13.95 -23.40 -8.88
C GLN A 207 -13.20 -23.69 -7.58
N MET A 208 -13.72 -24.65 -6.81
CA MET A 208 -13.12 -25.10 -5.56
C MET A 208 -12.45 -26.45 -5.78
N ASP A 209 -11.12 -26.47 -5.85
CA ASP A 209 -10.35 -27.72 -5.84
C ASP A 209 -10.26 -28.31 -4.42
N ALA A 210 -9.81 -29.56 -4.32
CA ALA A 210 -9.73 -30.27 -3.04
C ALA A 210 -8.78 -29.62 -2.03
N HIS A 211 -7.65 -29.06 -2.47
CA HIS A 211 -6.68 -28.42 -1.58
C HIS A 211 -7.24 -27.11 -1.02
N LEU A 212 -7.89 -26.33 -1.87
CA LEU A 212 -8.53 -25.10 -1.48
C LEU A 212 -9.71 -25.39 -0.55
N LEU A 213 -10.57 -26.36 -0.87
CA LEU A 213 -11.64 -26.82 0.02
C LEU A 213 -11.11 -27.23 1.40
N ALA A 214 -10.00 -27.97 1.46
CA ALA A 214 -9.35 -28.33 2.71
C ALA A 214 -8.87 -27.11 3.50
N LEU A 215 -8.30 -26.10 2.82
CA LEU A 215 -7.89 -24.85 3.44
C LEU A 215 -9.08 -24.09 4.03
N TYR A 216 -10.17 -23.92 3.27
CA TYR A 216 -11.41 -23.30 3.77
C TYR A 216 -11.95 -24.05 4.98
N ALA A 217 -12.06 -25.38 4.89
CA ALA A 217 -12.58 -26.22 5.98
C ALA A 217 -11.76 -26.05 7.26
N LYS A 218 -10.42 -26.11 7.16
CA LYS A 218 -9.50 -25.93 8.29
C LYS A 218 -9.63 -24.53 8.90
N THR A 219 -9.63 -23.47 8.07
CA THR A 219 -9.74 -22.09 8.54
C THR A 219 -11.07 -21.87 9.27
N PHE A 220 -12.21 -22.26 8.68
CA PHE A 220 -13.51 -22.05 9.30
C PHE A 220 -13.73 -22.92 10.54
N PHE A 221 -13.11 -24.10 10.61
CA PHE A 221 -13.07 -24.88 11.85
C PHE A 221 -12.36 -24.11 12.96
N LYS A 222 -11.15 -23.60 12.70
CA LYS A 222 -10.38 -22.82 13.68
C LYS A 222 -11.08 -21.56 14.15
N ILE A 223 -11.73 -20.83 13.25
CA ILE A 223 -12.50 -19.65 13.64
C ILE A 223 -13.73 -20.04 14.49
N ALA A 224 -14.43 -21.13 14.13
CA ALA A 224 -15.57 -21.60 14.90
C ALA A 224 -15.21 -22.08 16.32
N GLU A 225 -13.96 -22.51 16.56
CA GLU A 225 -13.46 -22.79 17.91
C GLU A 225 -13.47 -21.53 18.80
N LEU A 226 -13.32 -20.35 18.19
CA LEU A 226 -13.20 -19.06 18.86
C LEU A 226 -14.55 -18.32 18.95
N SER A 227 -15.41 -18.42 17.93
CA SER A 227 -16.66 -17.66 17.82
C SER A 227 -17.80 -18.44 17.14
N ALA A 228 -19.00 -18.33 17.72
CA ALA A 228 -20.22 -18.90 17.17
C ALA A 228 -20.66 -18.27 15.82
N GLU A 229 -20.17 -17.06 15.51
CA GLU A 229 -20.59 -16.31 14.32
C GLU A 229 -20.18 -17.01 13.00
N HIS A 230 -19.24 -17.95 13.05
CA HIS A 230 -18.65 -18.60 11.89
C HIS A 230 -19.10 -20.06 11.69
N LEU A 231 -20.08 -20.53 12.48
CA LEU A 231 -20.64 -21.88 12.37
C LEU A 231 -21.23 -22.17 10.99
N THR A 232 -21.77 -21.16 10.29
CA THR A 232 -22.26 -21.33 8.92
C THR A 232 -21.15 -21.72 7.96
N GLY A 233 -19.98 -21.07 8.07
CA GLY A 233 -18.82 -21.39 7.25
C GLY A 233 -18.26 -22.77 7.56
N LEU A 234 -18.19 -23.13 8.86
CA LEU A 234 -17.86 -24.49 9.29
C LEU A 234 -18.80 -25.52 8.63
N ARG A 235 -20.12 -25.35 8.77
CA ARG A 235 -21.11 -26.28 8.19
C ARG A 235 -20.95 -26.42 6.67
N MET A 236 -20.70 -25.32 5.95
CA MET A 236 -20.57 -25.30 4.50
C MET A 236 -19.30 -26.02 4.00
N PHE A 237 -18.14 -25.67 4.55
CA PHE A 237 -16.86 -26.15 4.02
C PHE A 237 -16.41 -27.46 4.68
N TRP A 238 -16.66 -27.65 5.97
CA TRP A 238 -16.20 -28.83 6.70
C TRP A 238 -16.86 -30.11 6.20
N LEU A 239 -18.19 -30.13 6.08
CA LEU A 239 -18.89 -31.32 5.58
C LEU A 239 -18.46 -31.64 4.15
N SER A 240 -18.39 -30.64 3.29
CA SER A 240 -17.92 -30.82 1.91
C SER A 240 -16.51 -31.42 1.88
N ALA A 241 -15.60 -30.94 2.72
CA ALA A 241 -14.24 -31.47 2.80
C ALA A 241 -14.19 -32.91 3.33
N MET A 242 -15.02 -33.23 4.34
CA MET A 242 -15.06 -34.58 4.91
C MET A 242 -15.60 -35.62 3.94
N TYR A 243 -16.41 -35.25 2.95
CA TYR A 243 -16.93 -36.19 1.94
C TYR A 243 -16.17 -36.15 0.61
N ASP A 244 -15.16 -35.28 0.47
CA ASP A 244 -14.33 -35.22 -0.71
C ASP A 244 -13.34 -36.40 -0.76
N SER A 245 -13.35 -37.12 -1.88
CA SER A 245 -12.56 -38.36 -2.02
C SER A 245 -11.05 -38.12 -2.11
N GLU A 246 -10.62 -36.94 -2.54
CA GLU A 246 -9.20 -36.59 -2.64
C GLU A 246 -8.68 -36.22 -1.25
N ILE A 247 -9.40 -35.38 -0.52
CA ILE A 247 -9.07 -35.01 0.87
C ILE A 247 -9.03 -36.24 1.78
N VAL A 248 -10.05 -37.10 1.74
CA VAL A 248 -10.11 -38.29 2.59
C VAL A 248 -8.98 -39.28 2.29
N LYS A 249 -8.46 -39.32 1.06
CA LYS A 249 -7.29 -40.17 0.72
C LYS A 249 -6.02 -39.72 1.43
N GLU A 250 -5.89 -38.43 1.73
CA GLU A 250 -4.73 -37.85 2.42
C GLU A 250 -4.68 -38.20 3.91
N PHE A 251 -5.82 -38.55 4.54
CA PHE A 251 -5.87 -38.86 5.98
C PHE A 251 -5.02 -40.08 6.36
N SER A 252 -4.90 -41.07 5.47
CA SER A 252 -4.09 -42.26 5.69
C SER A 252 -3.86 -43.03 4.40
N ALA A 253 -2.79 -43.82 4.29
CA ALA A 253 -2.64 -44.77 3.20
C ALA A 253 -3.58 -46.00 3.33
N ARG A 254 -4.14 -46.27 4.52
CA ARG A 254 -4.96 -47.45 4.81
C ARG A 254 -6.44 -47.07 4.86
N ASN A 255 -7.27 -47.75 4.06
CA ASN A 255 -8.71 -47.46 3.96
C ASN A 255 -9.47 -47.57 5.29
N GLU A 256 -9.13 -48.55 6.13
CA GLU A 256 -9.77 -48.74 7.44
C GLU A 256 -9.53 -47.54 8.36
N VAL A 257 -8.28 -47.03 8.37
CA VAL A 257 -7.88 -45.87 9.17
C VAL A 257 -8.50 -44.58 8.64
N ARG A 258 -8.67 -44.44 7.31
CA ARG A 258 -9.33 -43.26 6.71
C ARG A 258 -10.74 -43.06 7.26
N GLY A 259 -11.53 -44.14 7.31
CA GLY A 259 -12.91 -44.08 7.80
C GLY A 259 -13.00 -43.76 9.29
N GLU A 260 -12.02 -44.19 10.09
CA GLU A 260 -11.94 -43.85 11.51
C GLU A 260 -11.60 -42.37 11.73
N VAL A 261 -10.56 -41.87 11.05
CA VAL A 261 -10.15 -40.46 11.13
C VAL A 261 -11.28 -39.53 10.68
N GLN A 262 -11.93 -39.85 9.55
CA GLN A 262 -13.06 -39.08 9.04
C GLN A 262 -14.20 -39.01 10.06
N LYS A 263 -14.56 -40.13 10.71
CA LYS A 263 -15.61 -40.14 11.75
C LYS A 263 -15.25 -39.29 12.95
N ILE A 264 -13.99 -39.34 13.41
CA ILE A 264 -13.52 -38.52 14.53
C ILE A 264 -13.65 -37.02 14.20
N LEU A 265 -13.18 -36.61 13.02
CA LEU A 265 -13.24 -35.21 12.58
C LEU A 265 -14.68 -34.70 12.38
N ILE A 266 -15.60 -35.56 11.94
CA ILE A 266 -17.03 -35.22 11.87
C ILE A 266 -17.59 -34.99 13.27
N LEU A 267 -17.31 -35.90 14.21
CA LEU A 267 -17.78 -35.79 15.59
C LEU A 267 -17.26 -34.52 16.28
N GLU A 268 -15.98 -34.16 16.06
CA GLU A 268 -15.41 -32.92 16.62
C GLU A 268 -16.15 -31.67 16.13
N ALA A 269 -16.48 -31.59 14.84
CA ALA A 269 -17.26 -30.48 14.31
C ALA A 269 -18.71 -30.48 14.83
N GLU A 270 -19.35 -31.64 14.98
CA GLU A 270 -20.69 -31.74 15.56
C GLU A 270 -20.73 -31.26 17.02
N GLU A 271 -19.74 -31.66 17.82
CA GLU A 271 -19.61 -31.19 19.21
C GLU A 271 -19.36 -29.68 19.27
N LEU A 272 -18.53 -29.15 18.36
CA LEU A 272 -18.28 -27.72 18.26
C LEU A 272 -19.56 -26.95 17.90
N ILE A 273 -20.40 -27.48 17.00
CA ILE A 273 -21.69 -26.89 16.66
C ILE A 273 -22.64 -26.92 17.87
N LYS A 274 -22.77 -28.06 18.56
CA LYS A 274 -23.63 -28.21 19.74
C LYS A 274 -23.21 -27.31 20.92
N LYS A 275 -21.94 -26.95 21.01
CA LYS A 275 -21.42 -26.05 22.06
C LYS A 275 -22.04 -24.64 21.98
N TYR A 276 -22.44 -24.21 20.78
CA TYR A 276 -22.86 -22.84 20.50
C TYR A 276 -24.31 -22.71 20.00
N ASP A 277 -24.95 -23.82 19.60
CA ASP A 277 -26.41 -23.93 19.42
C ASP A 277 -27.14 -23.95 20.78
#